data_AF-A0A5C6ZE28-F1
#
_entry.id   AF-A0A5C6ZE28-F1
#
_cell.length_a   1.000
_cell.length_b   1.000
_cell.length_c   1.000
_cell.angle_alpha   90.00
_cell.angle_beta   90.00
_cell.angle_gamma   90.00
#
_symmetry.space_group_name_H-M   'P 1'
#
loop_
_entity.id
_entity.type
_entity.pdbx_description
1 polymer ?
#
loop_
_entity_poly.entity_id
_entity_poly.type
_entity_poly.pdbx_seq_one_letter_code
_entity_poly.pdbx_strand_id
1 'polypeptide(L)'
;MPNFDQITMLKRVLETSFIKESIYSFLPTEKPYSDLLTINNDNEFVSLSNANAFIIPILEADENTIGKIKEKLNHIFNREKFVVSFQKSEYESEFENMVYIEINDLIKHAEKNGACKRNLFSLSLKELIFKDKTYAQ
;
A
#
# COMPACT_ATOMS: atom_id res chain seq x y z
N MET A 1 -24.22 5.42 5.24
CA MET A 1 -23.10 4.55 5.67
C MET A 1 -22.10 5.42 6.41
N PRO A 2 -21.38 4.94 7.45
CA PRO A 2 -20.35 5.74 8.08
C PRO A 2 -19.27 6.05 7.04
N ASN A 3 -18.91 7.32 6.91
CA ASN A 3 -17.85 7.76 6.03
C ASN A 3 -16.53 7.43 6.73
N PHE A 4 -16.08 6.18 6.59
CA PHE A 4 -14.76 5.79 7.08
C PHE A 4 -13.72 6.47 6.21
N ASP A 5 -12.85 7.24 6.86
CA ASP A 5 -11.65 7.82 6.26
C ASP A 5 -10.81 6.73 5.56
N GLN A 6 -10.33 7.02 4.35
CA GLN A 6 -9.64 6.05 3.47
C GLN A 6 -8.39 5.48 4.13
N ILE A 7 -7.67 6.30 4.92
CA ILE A 7 -6.47 5.90 5.66
C ILE A 7 -6.82 4.88 6.76
N THR A 8 -7.91 5.12 7.49
CA THR A 8 -8.40 4.19 8.50
C THR A 8 -8.78 2.83 7.92
N MET A 9 -9.42 2.81 6.75
CA MET A 9 -9.75 1.56 6.06
C MET A 9 -8.51 0.87 5.49
N LEU A 10 -7.58 1.62 4.87
CA LEU A 10 -6.30 1.08 4.38
C LEU A 10 -5.51 0.41 5.51
N LYS A 11 -5.45 1.05 6.68
CA LYS A 11 -4.82 0.47 7.87
C LYS A 11 -5.42 -0.89 8.22
N ARG A 12 -6.76 -1.00 8.28
CA ARG A 12 -7.45 -2.27 8.60
C ARG A 12 -7.13 -3.37 7.60
N VAL A 13 -7.07 -3.02 6.31
CA VAL A 13 -6.66 -3.96 5.26
C VAL A 13 -5.23 -4.43 5.58
N LEU A 14 -4.30 -3.51 5.75
CA LEU A 14 -2.88 -3.80 6.00
C LEU A 14 -2.57 -4.55 7.30
N GLU A 15 -3.50 -4.65 8.27
CA GLU A 15 -3.34 -5.54 9.42
C GLU A 15 -3.29 -7.03 9.03
N THR A 16 -3.79 -7.40 7.86
CA THR A 16 -3.75 -8.79 7.39
C THR A 16 -2.35 -9.13 6.88
N SER A 17 -1.63 -10.03 7.57
CA SER A 17 -0.23 -10.39 7.26
C SER A 17 0.01 -10.76 5.80
N PHE A 18 -0.90 -11.53 5.23
CA PHE A 18 -0.78 -12.00 3.85
C PHE A 18 -0.83 -10.88 2.79
N ILE A 19 -1.49 -9.76 3.09
CA ILE A 19 -1.53 -8.59 2.19
C ILE A 19 -0.19 -7.89 2.21
N LYS A 20 0.41 -7.76 3.39
CA LYS A 20 1.74 -7.20 3.56
C LYS A 20 2.77 -8.05 2.83
N GLU A 21 2.66 -9.38 2.92
CA GLU A 21 3.48 -10.33 2.15
C GLU A 21 3.26 -10.17 0.64
N SER A 22 2.01 -10.09 0.19
CA SER A 22 1.70 -9.90 -1.22
C SER A 22 2.27 -8.59 -1.75
N ILE A 23 2.12 -7.47 -1.03
CA ILE A 23 2.75 -6.19 -1.41
C ILE A 23 4.26 -6.35 -1.50
N TYR A 24 4.88 -7.00 -0.50
CA TYR A 24 6.32 -7.22 -0.46
C TYR A 24 6.84 -8.01 -1.68
N SER A 25 6.08 -9.00 -2.16
CA SER A 25 6.49 -9.81 -3.32
C SER A 25 6.57 -9.06 -4.65
N PHE A 26 5.97 -7.87 -4.77
CA PHE A 26 6.10 -7.02 -5.95
C PHE A 26 7.27 -6.03 -5.86
N LEU A 27 7.91 -5.92 -4.70
CA LEU A 27 9.02 -4.99 -4.52
C LEU A 27 10.27 -5.54 -5.24
N PRO A 28 11.04 -4.68 -5.92
CA PRO A 28 12.30 -5.07 -6.55
C PRO A 28 13.40 -5.18 -5.49
N THR A 29 13.25 -6.09 -4.53
CA THR A 29 14.21 -6.35 -3.45
C THR A 29 14.63 -7.82 -3.44
N GLU A 30 15.89 -8.07 -3.13
CA GLU A 30 16.43 -9.41 -2.88
C GLU A 30 16.33 -9.82 -1.40
N LYS A 31 15.88 -8.91 -0.53
CA LYS A 31 15.73 -9.20 0.90
C LYS A 31 14.55 -10.16 1.11
N PRO A 32 14.67 -11.15 2.00
CA PRO A 32 13.56 -12.04 2.30
C PRO A 32 12.46 -11.29 3.04
N TYR A 33 11.21 -11.73 2.82
CA TYR A 33 10.09 -11.26 3.61
C TYR A 33 10.33 -11.54 5.10
N SER A 34 10.00 -10.55 5.92
CA SER A 34 9.87 -10.69 7.37
C SER A 34 8.68 -9.85 7.81
N ASP A 35 8.09 -10.19 8.95
CA ASP A 35 6.84 -9.60 9.42
C ASP A 35 6.88 -8.06 9.42
N LEU A 36 6.02 -7.49 8.57
CA LEU A 36 5.84 -6.05 8.44
C LEU A 36 4.87 -5.54 9.50
N LEU A 37 5.28 -4.51 10.24
CA LEU A 37 4.43 -3.78 11.16
C LEU A 37 3.74 -2.63 10.44
N THR A 38 2.45 -2.46 10.69
CA THR A 38 1.66 -1.33 10.21
C THR A 38 1.89 -0.13 11.14
N ILE A 39 2.47 0.95 10.62
CA ILE A 39 2.74 2.19 11.33
C ILE A 39 1.81 3.28 10.77
N ASN A 40 1.04 3.94 11.64
CA ASN A 40 0.21 5.08 11.28
C ASN A 40 0.87 6.37 11.80
N ASN A 41 1.22 7.30 10.91
CA ASN A 41 1.72 8.63 11.32
C ASN A 41 0.52 9.58 11.37
N ASP A 42 -0.12 9.71 12.53
CA ASP A 42 -1.13 10.73 12.84
C ASP A 42 -2.26 10.90 11.81
N ASN A 43 -2.65 9.80 11.14
CA ASN A 43 -3.65 9.77 10.07
C ASN A 43 -3.25 10.57 8.80
N GLU A 44 -1.96 10.83 8.58
CA GLU A 44 -1.49 11.43 7.34
C GLU A 44 -1.22 10.38 6.26
N PHE A 45 -0.57 9.27 6.64
CA PHE A 45 -0.38 8.10 5.77
C PHE A 45 -0.07 6.85 6.61
N VAL A 46 -0.34 5.69 6.00
CA VAL A 46 0.03 4.38 6.56
C VAL A 46 1.36 3.94 5.95
N SER A 47 2.20 3.30 6.75
CA SER A 47 3.44 2.69 6.30
C SER A 47 3.58 1.27 6.85
N LEU A 48 4.34 0.45 6.14
CA LEU A 48 4.73 -0.89 6.55
C LEU A 48 6.24 -0.88 6.81
N SER A 49 6.68 -1.41 7.95
CA SER A 49 8.11 -1.46 8.23
C SER A 49 8.53 -2.73 8.96
N ASN A 50 9.71 -3.23 8.59
CA ASN A 50 10.45 -4.28 9.30
C ASN A 50 11.94 -3.90 9.34
N ALA A 51 12.83 -4.87 9.57
CA ALA A 51 14.27 -4.62 9.59
C ALA A 51 14.87 -4.33 8.19
N ASN A 52 14.22 -4.79 7.12
CA ASN A 52 14.75 -4.74 5.76
C ASN A 52 14.21 -3.54 4.97
N ALA A 53 12.91 -3.25 5.11
CA ALA A 53 12.19 -2.33 4.26
C ALA A 53 11.29 -1.37 5.05
N PHE A 54 11.06 -0.22 4.42
CA PHE A 54 10.07 0.77 4.80
C PHE A 54 9.22 1.10 3.56
N ILE A 55 7.94 0.79 3.61
CA ILE A 55 7.04 0.81 2.46
C ILE A 55 5.88 1.77 2.76
N ILE A 56 5.62 2.72 1.87
CA ILE A 56 4.47 3.63 1.97
C ILE A 56 3.49 3.29 0.84
N PRO A 57 2.40 2.57 1.13
CA PRO A 57 1.31 2.39 0.18
C PRO A 57 0.50 3.70 0.04
N ILE A 58 0.33 4.17 -1.19
CA ILE A 58 -0.49 5.33 -1.55
C ILE A 58 -1.68 4.89 -2.40
N LEU A 59 -2.87 5.38 -2.03
CA LEU A 59 -4.10 5.17 -2.80
C LEU A 59 -4.33 6.29 -3.81
N GLU A 60 -4.12 7.53 -3.34
CA GLU A 60 -4.17 8.76 -4.11
C GLU A 60 -2.96 9.60 -3.71
N ALA A 61 -2.42 10.34 -4.67
CA ALA A 61 -1.25 11.17 -4.50
C ALA A 61 -1.61 12.62 -4.83
N ASP A 62 -1.29 13.51 -3.92
CA ASP A 62 -1.35 14.97 -4.11
C ASP A 62 -0.04 15.59 -3.63
N GLU A 63 0.29 16.80 -4.10
CA GLU A 63 1.56 17.47 -3.80
C GLU A 63 1.88 17.55 -2.30
N ASN A 64 0.88 17.79 -1.45
CA ASN A 64 1.08 17.91 -0.02
C ASN A 64 1.41 16.55 0.60
N THR A 65 0.68 15.50 0.22
CA THR A 65 0.96 14.12 0.65
C THR A 65 2.36 13.67 0.19
N ILE A 66 2.73 13.96 -1.06
CA ILE A 66 4.05 13.63 -1.61
C ILE A 66 5.17 14.36 -0.86
N GLY A 67 5.01 15.65 -0.57
CA GLY A 67 5.99 16.42 0.21
C GLY A 67 6.30 15.79 1.58
N LYS A 68 5.25 15.39 2.32
CA LYS A 68 5.38 14.72 3.62
C LYS A 68 6.05 13.36 3.53
N ILE A 69 5.72 12.59 2.50
CA ILE A 69 6.36 11.29 2.25
C ILE A 69 7.86 11.48 2.02
N LYS A 70 8.27 12.44 1.19
CA LYS A 70 9.70 12.73 0.92
C LYS A 70 10.44 13.10 2.20
N GLU A 71 9.88 13.99 3.00
CA GLU A 71 10.45 14.37 4.30
C GLU A 71 10.63 13.14 5.20
N LYS A 72 9.59 12.32 5.35
CA LYS A 72 9.66 11.10 6.17
C LYS A 72 10.75 10.15 5.71
N LEU A 73 10.82 9.89 4.40
CA LEU A 73 11.79 8.97 3.83
C LEU A 73 13.24 9.42 4.07
N ASN A 74 13.51 10.73 4.11
CA ASN A 74 14.84 11.26 4.42
C ASN A 74 15.33 10.90 5.84
N HIS A 75 14.42 10.66 6.78
CA HIS A 75 14.74 10.31 8.16
C HIS A 75 14.85 8.80 8.42
N ILE A 76 14.51 7.97 7.44
CA ILE A 76 14.66 6.51 7.54
C ILE A 76 16.05 6.12 7.05
N PHE A 77 16.84 5.50 7.94
CA PHE A 77 18.17 4.99 7.62
C PHE A 77 18.18 3.47 7.74
N ASN A 78 19.08 2.81 7.01
CA ASN A 78 19.34 1.36 7.06
C ASN A 78 18.20 0.44 6.60
N ARG A 79 17.24 0.95 5.83
CA ARG A 79 16.16 0.16 5.23
C ARG A 79 16.01 0.56 3.78
N GLU A 80 15.63 -0.39 2.93
CA GLU A 80 15.17 -0.10 1.58
C GLU A 80 13.84 0.64 1.66
N LYS A 81 13.71 1.72 0.90
CA LYS A 81 12.55 2.62 0.94
C LYS A 81 11.75 2.42 -0.32
N PHE A 82 10.47 2.11 -0.17
CA PHE A 82 9.57 1.91 -1.31
C PHE A 82 8.33 2.77 -1.15
N VAL A 83 7.91 3.39 -2.24
CA VAL A 83 6.56 3.97 -2.35
C VAL A 83 5.77 3.05 -3.27
N VAL A 84 4.65 2.52 -2.78
CA VAL A 84 3.80 1.60 -3.54
C VAL A 84 2.54 2.33 -3.95
N SER A 85 2.30 2.47 -5.24
CA SER A 85 1.08 3.10 -5.75
C SER A 85 0.13 2.08 -6.33
N PHE A 86 -1.16 2.22 -5.99
CA PHE A 86 -2.24 1.39 -6.55
C PHE A 86 -2.94 2.06 -7.73
N GLN A 87 -2.54 3.28 -8.09
CA GLN A 87 -2.96 4.01 -9.27
C GLN A 87 -1.73 4.58 -9.98
N LYS A 88 -1.81 4.81 -11.30
CA LYS A 88 -0.74 5.53 -11.99
C LYS A 88 -0.61 6.93 -11.40
N SER A 89 0.61 7.36 -11.14
CA SER A 89 0.89 8.62 -10.48
C SER A 89 1.83 9.47 -11.33
N GLU A 90 1.57 10.77 -11.42
CA GLU A 90 2.50 11.71 -12.06
C GLU A 90 3.78 11.93 -11.23
N TYR A 91 3.76 11.53 -9.95
CA TYR A 91 4.87 11.68 -9.02
C TYR A 91 5.86 10.50 -9.06
N GLU A 92 5.78 9.62 -10.07
CA GLU A 92 6.70 8.49 -10.23
C GLU A 92 8.17 8.92 -10.26
N SER A 93 8.48 10.07 -10.84
CA SER A 93 9.85 10.61 -10.90
C SER A 93 10.34 11.25 -9.60
N GLU A 94 9.47 11.44 -8.61
CA GLU A 94 9.83 12.07 -7.32
C GLU A 94 10.49 11.09 -6.34
N PHE A 95 10.45 9.79 -6.63
CA PHE A 95 10.98 8.74 -5.77
C PHE A 95 11.90 7.79 -6.53
N GLU A 96 13.01 7.42 -5.89
CA GLU A 96 13.97 6.45 -6.44
C GLU A 96 13.34 5.07 -6.67
N ASN A 97 12.49 4.63 -5.74
CA ASN A 97 11.86 3.30 -5.76
C ASN A 97 10.34 3.41 -5.60
N MET A 98 9.67 3.92 -6.64
CA MET A 98 8.21 3.86 -6.74
C MET A 98 7.78 2.61 -7.51
N VAL A 99 6.90 1.81 -6.91
CA VAL A 99 6.39 0.56 -7.49
C VAL A 99 4.89 0.70 -7.73
N TYR A 100 4.48 0.59 -8.99
CA TYR A 100 3.07 0.49 -9.33
C TYR A 100 2.60 -0.96 -9.21
N ILE A 101 1.57 -1.19 -8.41
CA ILE A 101 0.93 -2.50 -8.26
C ILE A 101 -0.53 -2.38 -8.70
N GLU A 102 -0.88 -3.07 -9.78
CA GLU A 102 -2.29 -3.20 -10.14
C GLU A 102 -3.01 -4.06 -9.09
N ILE A 103 -4.10 -3.53 -8.54
CA ILE A 103 -4.89 -4.19 -7.48
C ILE A 103 -5.36 -5.58 -7.89
N ASN A 104 -5.75 -5.75 -9.16
CA ASN A 104 -6.17 -7.06 -9.67
C ASN A 104 -5.05 -8.09 -9.58
N ASP A 105 -3.80 -7.67 -9.81
CA ASP A 105 -2.66 -8.57 -9.74
C ASP A 105 -2.26 -8.85 -8.30
N LEU A 106 -2.37 -7.85 -7.41
CA LEU A 106 -2.25 -8.07 -5.96
C LEU A 106 -3.28 -9.10 -5.48
N ILE A 107 -4.54 -8.99 -5.93
CA ILE A 107 -5.61 -9.93 -5.59
C ILE A 107 -5.33 -11.33 -6.16
N LYS A 108 -4.89 -11.44 -7.42
CA LYS A 108 -4.56 -12.76 -8.03
C LYS A 108 -3.39 -13.43 -7.31
N HIS A 109 -2.34 -12.66 -6.99
CA HIS A 109 -1.20 -13.17 -6.24
C HIS A 109 -1.66 -13.65 -4.86
N ALA A 110 -2.54 -12.86 -4.23
CA ALA A 110 -3.14 -13.20 -2.97
C ALA A 110 -3.96 -14.52 -3.03
N GLU A 111 -4.82 -14.67 -4.02
CA GLU A 111 -5.61 -15.90 -4.18
C GLU A 111 -4.73 -17.13 -4.45
N LYS A 112 -3.67 -16.98 -5.25
CA LYS A 112 -2.74 -18.07 -5.59
C LYS A 112 -2.03 -18.64 -4.36
N ASN A 113 -1.70 -17.80 -3.39
CA ASN A 113 -0.96 -18.20 -2.19
C ASN A 113 -1.88 -18.50 -0.99
N GLY A 114 -3.16 -18.83 -1.24
CA GLY A 114 -4.04 -19.44 -0.24
C GLY A 114 -5.10 -18.52 0.37
N ALA A 115 -5.23 -17.27 -0.09
CA ALA A 115 -6.39 -16.47 0.29
C ALA A 115 -7.66 -17.00 -0.38
N CYS A 116 -8.72 -17.24 0.40
CA CYS A 116 -10.00 -17.67 -0.12
C CYS A 116 -10.63 -16.59 -1.04
N LYS A 117 -11.14 -16.96 -2.21
CA LYS A 117 -11.76 -16.04 -3.20
C LYS A 117 -12.91 -15.18 -2.65
N ARG A 118 -13.55 -15.63 -1.55
CA ARG A 118 -14.63 -14.91 -0.82
C ARG A 118 -14.13 -14.14 0.39
N ASN A 119 -12.82 -13.91 0.51
CA ASN A 119 -12.27 -13.15 1.63
C ASN A 119 -12.76 -11.69 1.55
N LEU A 120 -13.16 -11.14 2.70
CA LEU A 120 -13.44 -9.72 2.90
C LEU A 120 -12.38 -8.81 2.28
N PHE A 121 -11.14 -9.30 2.11
CA PHE A 121 -10.06 -8.66 1.39
C PHE A 121 -10.40 -8.17 -0.04
N SER A 122 -10.88 -9.05 -0.93
CA SER A 122 -11.10 -8.69 -2.34
C SER A 122 -12.30 -7.74 -2.50
N LEU A 123 -13.28 -7.85 -1.60
CA LEU A 123 -14.39 -6.90 -1.49
C LEU A 123 -13.92 -5.57 -0.90
N SER A 124 -13.13 -5.58 0.18
CA SER A 124 -12.67 -4.36 0.86
C SER A 124 -11.69 -3.56 0.01
N LEU A 125 -10.77 -4.20 -0.72
CA LEU A 125 -9.83 -3.47 -1.59
C LEU A 125 -10.52 -2.89 -2.82
N LYS A 126 -11.49 -3.63 -3.39
CA LYS A 126 -12.33 -3.10 -4.47
C LYS A 126 -13.21 -1.96 -3.95
N GLU A 127 -13.89 -2.12 -2.83
CA GLU A 127 -14.73 -1.05 -2.25
C GLU A 127 -13.93 0.17 -1.80
N LEU A 128 -12.72 -0.01 -1.27
CA LEU A 128 -11.82 1.07 -0.85
C LEU A 128 -11.37 1.93 -2.03
N ILE A 129 -11.09 1.30 -3.18
CA ILE A 129 -10.46 1.96 -4.33
C ILE A 129 -11.48 2.39 -5.39
N PHE A 130 -12.62 1.70 -5.48
CA PHE A 130 -13.67 2.00 -6.46
C PHE A 130 -14.86 2.77 -5.86
N LYS A 131 -14.81 3.22 -4.60
CA LYS A 131 -15.94 3.91 -3.96
C LYS A 131 -16.41 5.16 -4.71
N ASP A 132 -15.49 5.84 -5.42
CA ASP A 132 -15.79 7.03 -6.23
C ASP A 132 -15.73 6.77 -7.76
N LYS A 133 -15.48 5.54 -8.18
CA LYS A 133 -15.63 5.12 -9.58
C LYS A 133 -16.90 4.29 -9.70
N THR A 134 -18.04 4.94 -9.53
CA THR A 134 -19.28 4.46 -10.15
C THR A 134 -18.97 4.20 -11.61
N TYR A 135 -18.95 2.93 -11.99
CA TYR A 135 -18.90 2.50 -13.38
C TYR A 135 -20.03 3.23 -14.11
N ALA A 136 -19.68 4.28 -14.86
CA ALA A 136 -20.54 4.75 -15.92
C ALA A 136 -20.71 3.56 -16.87
N GLN A 137 -21.90 2.99 -16.86
CA GLN A 137 -22.35 1.91 -17.74
C GLN A 137 -22.33 2.37 -19.20
#